data_AF-A0A957C4X3-F1
#
_entry.id   AF-A0A957C4X3-F1
#
_cell.length_a   1.000
_cell.length_b   1.000
_cell.length_c   1.000
_cell.angle_alpha   90.00
_cell.angle_beta   90.00
_cell.angle_gamma   90.00
#
_symmetry.space_group_name_H-M   'P 1'
#
loop_
_entity.id
_entity.type
_entity.pdbx_description
1 polymer ?
#
loop_
_entity_poly.entity_id
_entity_poly.type
_entity_poly.pdbx_seq_one_letter_code
_entity_poly.pdbx_strand_id
1 'polypeptide(L)'
;ATLNETRQISEAIIVGNQDTISSARLDLVGSFSTLAEARGIYDQIRIIDRDGFEVVRVDYDAESGTAFATVSNSFTGDQNYFTDTADNDPGELYISPLDLNREGQPPQIEIAGELGEGAVASNDNLVPVIRYALPLYVLNPRTGQQ
;
A
#
# COMPACT_ATOMS: atom_id res chain seq x y z
N ALA A 1 -10.97 5.33 -5.47
CA ALA A 1 -10.17 5.43 -6.71
C ALA A 1 -10.77 4.59 -7.83
N THR A 2 -10.59 5.03 -9.07
CA THR A 2 -11.07 4.36 -10.28
C THR A 2 -9.91 3.71 -11.02
N LEU A 3 -10.20 2.65 -11.80
CA LEU A 3 -9.21 2.02 -12.71
C LEU A 3 -8.54 3.06 -13.63
N ASN A 4 -9.24 4.14 -13.96
CA ASN A 4 -8.72 5.21 -14.81
C ASN A 4 -7.65 6.04 -14.12
N GLU A 5 -7.84 6.40 -12.83
CA GLU A 5 -6.82 7.13 -12.06
C GLU A 5 -5.57 6.26 -11.86
N THR A 6 -5.74 4.96 -11.57
CA THR A 6 -4.60 4.03 -11.44
C THR A 6 -3.87 3.86 -12.77
N ARG A 7 -4.58 3.84 -13.90
CA ARG A 7 -3.94 3.83 -15.23
C ARG A 7 -3.17 5.12 -15.51
N GLN A 8 -3.74 6.27 -15.17
CA GLN A 8 -3.11 7.57 -15.39
C GLN A 8 -1.78 7.69 -14.65
N ILE A 9 -1.72 7.26 -13.37
CA ILE A 9 -0.46 7.29 -12.63
C ILE A 9 0.57 6.31 -13.20
N SER A 10 0.16 5.11 -13.63
CA SER A 10 1.05 4.17 -14.31
C SER A 10 1.63 4.73 -15.60
N GLU A 11 0.80 5.35 -16.45
CA GLU A 11 1.23 6.00 -17.70
C GLU A 11 2.18 7.17 -17.42
N ALA A 12 1.86 8.00 -16.42
CA ALA A 12 2.70 9.13 -16.02
C ALA A 12 4.10 8.68 -15.59
N ILE A 13 4.19 7.60 -14.81
CA ILE A 13 5.46 7.00 -14.37
C ILE A 13 6.28 6.51 -15.56
N ILE A 14 5.65 5.82 -16.52
CA ILE A 14 6.32 5.32 -17.74
C ILE A 14 6.87 6.47 -18.58
N VAL A 15 6.10 7.56 -18.72
CA VAL A 15 6.51 8.75 -19.48
C VAL A 15 7.62 9.53 -18.75
N GLY A 16 7.71 9.42 -17.43
CA GLY A 16 8.78 10.03 -16.62
C GLY A 16 8.64 11.54 -16.39
N ASN A 17 7.50 12.15 -16.74
CA ASN A 17 7.24 13.57 -16.51
C ASN A 17 6.81 13.84 -15.07
N GLN A 18 7.64 14.55 -14.31
CA GLN A 18 7.44 14.75 -12.86
C GLN A 18 6.18 15.53 -12.51
N ASP A 19 5.78 16.51 -13.33
CA ASP A 19 4.56 17.29 -13.09
C ASP A 19 3.32 16.41 -13.26
N THR A 20 3.31 15.59 -14.31
CA THR A 20 2.20 14.67 -14.61
C THR A 20 2.09 13.58 -13.55
N ILE A 21 3.23 13.03 -13.09
CA ILE A 21 3.27 12.06 -11.99
C ILE A 21 2.71 12.69 -10.71
N SER A 22 3.13 13.91 -10.40
CA SER A 22 2.69 14.61 -9.19
C SER A 22 1.18 14.89 -9.21
N SER A 23 0.64 15.37 -10.34
CA SER A 23 -0.80 15.58 -10.49
C SER A 23 -1.59 14.28 -10.38
N ALA A 24 -1.20 13.22 -11.11
CA ALA A 24 -1.89 11.93 -11.05
C ALA A 24 -1.84 11.30 -9.64
N ARG A 25 -0.72 11.49 -8.93
CA ARG A 25 -0.57 11.08 -7.53
C ARG A 25 -1.53 11.82 -6.60
N LEU A 26 -1.68 13.14 -6.76
CA LEU A 26 -2.58 13.95 -5.94
C LEU A 26 -4.05 13.53 -6.12
N ASP A 27 -4.47 13.26 -7.35
CA ASP A 27 -5.83 12.79 -7.64
C ASP A 27 -6.09 11.45 -6.94
N LEU A 28 -5.15 10.51 -7.04
CA LEU A 28 -5.25 9.20 -6.41
C LEU A 28 -5.30 9.29 -4.88
N VAL A 29 -4.45 10.15 -4.30
CA VAL A 29 -4.45 10.45 -2.86
C VAL A 29 -5.82 10.93 -2.41
N GLY A 30 -6.41 11.94 -3.07
CA GLY A 30 -7.72 12.45 -2.68
C GLY A 30 -8.82 11.37 -2.77
N SER A 31 -8.77 10.56 -3.82
CA SER A 31 -9.69 9.43 -4.03
C SER A 31 -9.55 8.35 -2.96
N PHE A 32 -8.34 8.08 -2.46
CA PHE A 32 -8.10 7.09 -1.41
C PHE A 32 -8.34 7.63 -0.01
N SER A 33 -7.98 8.88 0.29
CA SER A 33 -8.34 9.53 1.54
C SER A 33 -9.85 9.52 1.74
N THR A 34 -10.60 9.90 0.71
CA THR A 34 -12.08 9.83 0.74
C THR A 34 -12.59 8.42 1.00
N LEU A 35 -11.98 7.40 0.37
CA LEU A 35 -12.37 6.00 0.58
C LEU A 35 -12.07 5.54 2.01
N ALA A 36 -10.89 5.86 2.52
CA ALA A 36 -10.45 5.49 3.85
C ALA A 36 -11.35 6.13 4.92
N GLU A 37 -11.61 7.43 4.83
CA GLU A 37 -12.50 8.16 5.75
C GLU A 37 -13.94 7.66 5.66
N ALA A 38 -14.46 7.41 4.46
CA ALA A 38 -15.84 6.96 4.29
C ALA A 38 -16.08 5.53 4.80
N ARG A 39 -15.03 4.69 4.82
CA ARG A 39 -15.15 3.28 5.21
C ARG A 39 -14.69 3.03 6.64
N GLY A 40 -13.64 3.70 7.09
CA GLY A 40 -13.09 3.59 8.44
C GLY A 40 -12.55 2.22 8.83
N ILE A 41 -12.43 1.28 7.89
CA ILE A 41 -11.97 -0.11 8.11
C ILE A 41 -10.60 -0.40 7.48
N TYR A 42 -10.01 0.60 6.85
CA TYR A 42 -8.71 0.48 6.21
C TYR A 42 -7.75 1.39 6.96
N ASP A 43 -6.87 0.80 7.79
CA ASP A 43 -5.79 1.57 8.43
C ASP A 43 -4.85 2.16 7.37
N GLN A 44 -4.74 1.48 6.23
CA GLN A 44 -3.84 1.89 5.17
C GLN A 44 -4.25 1.40 3.78
N ILE A 45 -4.00 2.23 2.78
CA ILE A 45 -4.18 1.93 1.35
C ILE A 45 -2.88 2.27 0.61
N ARG A 46 -2.31 1.31 -0.11
CA ARG A 46 -1.06 1.48 -0.88
C ARG A 46 -1.24 1.16 -2.37
N ILE A 47 -0.51 1.87 -3.21
CA ILE A 47 -0.18 1.43 -4.57
C ILE A 47 1.31 1.15 -4.61
N ILE A 48 1.64 -0.06 -5.06
CA ILE A 48 3.00 -0.53 -5.25
C ILE A 48 3.18 -0.75 -6.74
N ASP A 49 4.30 -0.27 -7.30
CA ASP A 49 4.63 -0.51 -8.70
C ASP A 49 5.17 -1.93 -8.93
N ARG A 50 5.43 -2.26 -10.20
CA ARG A 50 5.93 -3.57 -10.60
C ARG A 50 7.32 -3.90 -10.04
N ASP A 51 8.10 -2.87 -9.73
CA ASP A 51 9.47 -3.00 -9.24
C ASP A 51 9.47 -3.10 -7.70
N GLY A 52 8.30 -3.06 -7.06
CA GLY A 52 8.11 -3.22 -5.63
C GLY A 52 8.20 -1.91 -4.84
N PHE A 53 8.20 -0.75 -5.51
CA PHE A 53 8.22 0.54 -4.83
C PHE A 53 6.82 1.05 -4.54
N GLU A 54 6.61 1.53 -3.33
CA GLU A 54 5.40 2.28 -3.01
C GLU A 54 5.35 3.59 -3.80
N VAL A 55 4.24 3.81 -4.50
CA VAL A 55 3.99 5.01 -5.30
C VAL A 55 3.06 5.97 -4.55
N VAL A 56 2.09 5.41 -3.81
CA VAL A 56 1.09 6.14 -3.02
C VAL A 56 0.81 5.34 -1.76
N ARG A 57 0.77 6.02 -0.61
CA ARG A 57 0.24 5.50 0.65
C ARG A 57 -0.69 6.52 1.28
N VAL A 58 -1.85 6.05 1.69
CA VAL A 58 -2.80 6.78 2.53
C VAL A 58 -2.93 5.98 3.81
N ASP A 59 -2.65 6.62 4.93
CA ASP A 59 -2.88 6.11 6.27
C ASP A 59 -4.18 6.73 6.81
N TYR A 60 -4.94 5.97 7.58
CA TYR A 60 -6.15 6.42 8.25
C TYR A 60 -5.96 6.34 9.75
N ASP A 61 -6.19 7.46 10.42
CA ASP A 61 -6.25 7.50 11.87
C ASP A 61 -7.70 7.37 12.33
N ALA A 62 -8.01 6.22 12.93
CA ALA A 62 -9.33 5.93 13.45
C ALA A 62 -9.74 6.81 14.64
N GLU A 63 -8.79 7.40 15.37
CA GLU A 63 -9.08 8.29 16.51
C GLU A 63 -9.56 9.66 16.02
N SER A 64 -8.83 10.27 15.09
CA SER A 64 -9.23 11.55 14.49
C SER A 64 -10.28 11.42 13.39
N GLY A 65 -10.43 10.22 12.81
CA GLY A 65 -11.29 9.97 11.66
C GLY A 65 -10.77 10.64 10.38
N THR A 66 -9.45 10.86 10.28
CA THR A 66 -8.84 11.57 9.16
C THR A 66 -7.84 10.70 8.43
N ALA A 67 -7.77 10.85 7.11
CA ALA A 67 -6.77 10.20 6.29
C ALA A 67 -5.66 11.17 5.89
N PHE A 68 -4.41 10.70 5.94
CA PHE A 68 -3.25 11.47 5.53
C PHE A 68 -2.40 10.69 4.53
N ALA A 69 -1.88 11.40 3.53
CA ALA A 69 -1.06 10.80 2.51
C ALA A 69 0.42 10.88 2.88
N THR A 70 1.08 9.75 2.79
CA THR A 70 2.54 9.65 2.90
C THR A 70 3.08 9.46 1.48
N VAL A 71 3.86 10.43 1.01
CA VAL A 71 4.65 10.25 -0.22
C VAL A 71 5.92 9.51 0.19
N SER A 72 5.90 8.19 0.08
CA SER A 72 7.08 7.37 0.29
C SER A 72 7.56 6.77 -1.04
N ASN A 73 8.87 6.54 -1.15
CA ASN A 73 9.50 5.73 -2.20
C ASN A 73 10.10 4.48 -1.55
N SER A 74 9.39 3.93 -0.56
CA SER A 74 9.85 2.79 0.22
C SER A 74 9.73 1.52 -0.62
N PHE A 75 10.83 0.76 -0.70
CA PHE A 75 10.82 -0.56 -1.33
C PHE A 75 10.10 -1.56 -0.42
N THR A 76 9.12 -2.26 -0.99
CA THR A 76 8.28 -3.27 -0.33
C THR A 76 8.31 -4.61 -1.06
N GLY A 77 9.08 -4.70 -2.16
CA GLY A 77 9.12 -5.89 -3.03
C GLY A 77 9.76 -7.14 -2.40
N ASP A 78 10.35 -7.03 -1.22
CA ASP A 78 10.92 -8.14 -0.46
C ASP A 78 9.92 -8.86 0.47
N GLN A 79 8.68 -8.37 0.54
CA GLN A 79 7.65 -8.96 1.40
C GLN A 79 6.90 -10.08 0.67
N ASN A 80 6.71 -11.22 1.36
CA ASN A 80 6.04 -12.40 0.80
C ASN A 80 4.65 -12.09 0.21
N TYR A 81 3.90 -11.15 0.79
CA TYR A 81 2.59 -10.79 0.25
C TYR A 81 2.66 -10.08 -1.12
N PHE A 82 3.77 -9.40 -1.44
CA PHE A 82 3.96 -8.79 -2.76
C PHE A 82 4.20 -9.87 -3.81
N THR A 83 5.11 -10.82 -3.54
CA THR A 83 5.38 -11.94 -4.45
C THR A 83 4.15 -12.82 -4.63
N ASP A 84 3.45 -13.16 -3.54
CA ASP A 84 2.25 -14.00 -3.58
C ASP A 84 1.10 -13.32 -4.37
N THR A 85 1.05 -11.98 -4.38
CA THR A 85 0.06 -11.25 -5.17
C THR A 85 0.47 -11.13 -6.64
N ALA A 86 1.75 -10.88 -6.91
CA ALA A 86 2.28 -10.68 -8.27
C ALA A 86 2.16 -11.94 -9.15
N ASP A 87 2.12 -13.11 -8.52
CA ASP A 87 1.95 -14.41 -9.20
C ASP A 87 0.49 -14.73 -9.56
N ASN A 88 -0.50 -14.04 -8.98
CA ASN A 88 -1.93 -14.28 -9.27
C ASN A 88 -2.33 -13.77 -10.66
N ASP A 89 -3.47 -14.26 -11.16
CA ASP A 89 -3.98 -13.82 -12.45
C ASP A 89 -4.56 -12.39 -12.37
N PRO A 90 -4.58 -11.66 -13.51
CA PRO A 90 -5.13 -10.31 -13.56
C PRO A 90 -6.55 -10.23 -12.98
N GLY A 91 -6.74 -9.37 -11.98
CA GLY A 91 -8.03 -9.16 -11.34
C GLY A 91 -8.40 -10.17 -10.25
N GLU A 92 -7.51 -11.12 -9.91
CA GLU A 92 -7.71 -12.01 -8.77
C GLU A 92 -7.41 -11.29 -7.45
N LEU A 93 -8.35 -11.38 -6.51
CA LEU A 93 -8.20 -10.81 -5.17
C LEU A 93 -7.32 -11.74 -4.32
N TYR A 94 -6.21 -11.20 -3.84
CA TYR A 94 -5.41 -11.80 -2.79
C TYR A 94 -5.85 -11.31 -1.41
N ILE A 95 -5.89 -12.22 -0.44
CA ILE A 95 -6.10 -11.93 0.99
C ILE A 95 -5.00 -12.67 1.75
N SER A 96 -4.19 -11.94 2.52
CA SER A 96 -3.15 -12.57 3.32
C SER A 96 -3.73 -13.39 4.48
N PRO A 97 -3.00 -14.40 4.96
CA PRO A 97 -3.20 -14.89 6.33
C PRO A 97 -3.09 -13.74 7.34
N LEU A 98 -3.66 -13.94 8.53
CA LEU A 98 -3.43 -13.04 9.67
C LEU A 98 -1.95 -13.06 10.05
N ASP A 99 -1.33 -11.89 10.12
CA ASP A 99 0.08 -11.71 10.53
C ASP A 99 0.21 -10.48 11.43
N LEU A 100 1.42 -10.15 11.86
CA LEU A 100 1.75 -8.92 12.58
C LEU A 100 2.22 -7.84 11.60
N ASN A 101 1.88 -6.59 11.89
CA ASN A 101 2.38 -5.48 11.09
C ASN A 101 3.88 -5.29 11.31
N ARG A 102 4.59 -4.95 10.23
CA ARG A 102 6.03 -4.68 10.24
C ARG A 102 6.29 -3.40 9.47
N GLU A 103 7.02 -2.47 10.08
CA GLU A 103 7.35 -1.17 9.49
C GLU A 103 8.85 -0.90 9.60
N GLY A 104 9.33 0.07 8.81
CA GLY A 104 10.73 0.49 8.80
C GLY A 104 11.68 -0.38 7.97
N GLN A 105 12.97 -0.04 8.02
CA GLN A 105 14.06 -0.71 7.32
C GLN A 105 15.28 -0.84 8.26
N PRO A 106 15.65 -2.05 8.72
CA PRO A 106 15.02 -3.34 8.44
C PRO A 106 13.59 -3.44 9.03
N PRO A 107 12.71 -4.31 8.49
CA PRO A 107 11.35 -4.45 8.99
C PRO A 107 11.31 -4.89 10.46
N GLN A 108 10.61 -4.13 11.29
CA GLN A 108 10.41 -4.40 12.72
C GLN A 108 8.93 -4.55 13.02
N ILE A 109 8.57 -5.46 13.93
CA ILE A 109 7.19 -5.66 14.37
C ILE A 109 6.68 -4.37 15.01
N GLU A 110 5.54 -3.88 14.51
CA GLU A 110 4.89 -2.70 15.08
C GLU A 110 4.21 -3.06 16.41
N ILE A 111 4.38 -2.16 17.36
CA ILE A 111 3.79 -2.23 18.69
C ILE A 111 2.88 -1.02 18.90
N ALA A 112 1.64 -1.25 19.30
CA ALA A 112 0.69 -0.20 19.65
C ALA A 112 1.09 0.49 20.97
N GLY A 113 1.30 1.81 20.92
CA GLY A 113 1.52 2.69 22.07
C GLY A 113 2.99 2.99 22.41
N GLU A 114 3.23 4.11 23.10
CA GLU A 114 4.55 4.48 23.64
C GLU A 114 4.97 3.46 24.71
N LEU A 115 5.76 2.47 24.32
CA LEU A 115 6.56 1.72 25.27
C LEU A 115 7.64 2.67 25.81
N GLY A 116 7.48 3.13 27.05
CA GLY A 116 8.55 3.84 27.76
C GLY A 116 9.85 3.03 27.72
N GLU A 117 11.00 3.73 27.75
CA GLU A 117 12.32 3.11 27.65
C GLU A 117 12.46 1.93 28.63
N GLY A 118 12.68 0.72 28.09
CA GLY A 118 12.83 -0.51 28.88
C GLY A 118 11.55 -1.35 29.05
N ALA A 119 10.41 -0.97 28.48
CA ALA A 119 9.22 -1.81 28.46
C ALA A 119 9.36 -2.95 27.43
N VAL A 120 9.06 -4.18 27.87
CA VAL A 120 9.01 -5.35 26.98
C VAL A 120 7.66 -5.34 26.29
N ALA A 121 7.65 -5.45 24.95
CA ALA A 121 6.43 -5.63 24.19
C ALA A 121 5.65 -6.84 24.72
N SER A 122 4.48 -6.60 25.30
CA SER A 122 3.51 -7.65 25.62
C SER A 122 2.75 -8.04 24.36
N ASN A 123 2.22 -9.26 24.32
CA ASN A 123 1.36 -9.72 23.22
C ASN A 123 0.13 -8.83 23.02
N ASP A 124 -0.32 -8.15 24.08
CA ASP A 124 -1.48 -7.26 24.07
C ASP A 124 -1.24 -5.96 23.27
N ASN A 125 0.03 -5.63 22.99
CA ASN A 125 0.41 -4.43 22.25
C ASN A 125 0.83 -4.74 20.81
N LEU A 126 0.73 -5.99 20.35
CA LEU A 126 1.06 -6.34 18.96
C LEU A 126 -0.03 -5.82 18.01
N VAL A 127 0.37 -5.30 16.85
CA VAL A 127 -0.58 -4.85 15.82
C VAL A 127 -0.80 -5.99 14.80
N PRO A 128 -1.94 -6.70 14.84
CA PRO A 128 -2.27 -7.68 13.80
C PRO A 128 -2.65 -6.98 12.49
N VAL A 129 -2.40 -7.62 11.36
CA VAL A 129 -2.71 -7.09 10.03
C VAL A 129 -3.24 -8.18 9.09
N ILE A 130 -4.22 -7.80 8.27
CA ILE A 130 -4.68 -8.56 7.09
C ILE A 130 -4.50 -7.65 5.89
N ARG A 131 -3.88 -8.16 4.82
CA ARG A 131 -3.64 -7.41 3.58
C ARG A 131 -4.57 -7.92 2.48
N TYR A 132 -5.18 -6.98 1.78
CA TYR A 132 -5.93 -7.23 0.55
C TYR A 132 -5.12 -6.65 -0.60
N ALA A 133 -4.94 -7.43 -1.66
CA ALA A 133 -4.20 -6.97 -2.82
C ALA A 133 -4.85 -7.44 -4.11
N LEU A 134 -4.72 -6.61 -5.15
CA LEU A 134 -5.25 -6.87 -6.47
C LEU A 134 -4.14 -6.51 -7.46
N PRO A 135 -3.57 -7.47 -8.21
CA PRO A 135 -2.57 -7.17 -9.21
C PRO A 135 -3.23 -6.43 -10.38
N LEU A 136 -2.74 -5.22 -10.66
CA LEU A 136 -3.24 -4.37 -11.73
C LEU A 136 -2.22 -4.34 -12.88
N TYR A 137 -2.54 -5.03 -13.97
CA TYR A 137 -1.71 -5.04 -15.18
C TYR A 137 -2.22 -4.00 -16.16
N VAL A 138 -1.57 -2.84 -16.18
CA VAL A 138 -1.88 -1.74 -17.08
C VAL A 138 -0.77 -1.68 -18.13
N LEU A 139 -1.07 -2.11 -19.37
CA LEU A 139 -0.23 -2.06 -20.59
C LEU A 139 0.65 -3.27 -20.97
N ASN A 140 0.54 -4.44 -20.34
CA ASN A 140 0.97 -5.69 -20.99
C ASN A 140 0.38 -6.94 -20.29
N PRO A 141 -0.36 -7.83 -20.97
CA PRO A 141 -0.49 -9.21 -20.49
C PRO A 141 0.91 -9.83 -20.49
N ARG A 142 1.19 -10.77 -19.58
CA ARG A 142 2.46 -11.52 -19.50
C ARG A 142 2.99 -11.90 -20.91
N THR A 143 3.88 -11.09 -21.49
CA THR A 143 4.74 -11.56 -22.58
C THR A 143 5.92 -12.23 -21.91
N GLY A 144 5.72 -13.49 -21.53
CA GLY A 144 6.78 -14.26 -20.88
C GLY A 144 6.34 -15.50 -20.12
N GLN A 145 5.51 -16.36 -20.73
CA GLN A 145 5.67 -17.81 -20.60
C GLN A 145 5.36 -18.45 -21.97
N GLN A 146 6.43 -18.80 -22.68
CA GLN A 146 6.46 -19.93 -23.60
C GLN A 146 7.14 -21.08 -22.87
#